data_AF-A0A1I5VZW3-F1
#
_entry.id   AF-A0A1I5VZW3-F1
#
_cell.length_a   1.000
_cell.length_b   1.000
_cell.length_c   1.000
_cell.angle_alpha   90.00
_cell.angle_beta   90.00
_cell.angle_gamma   90.00
#
_symmetry.space_group_name_H-M   'P 1'
#
loop_
_entity.id
_entity.type
_entity.pdbx_description
1 polymer ?
#
loop_
_entity_poly.entity_id
_entity_poly.type
_entity_poly.pdbx_seq_one_letter_code
_entity_poly.pdbx_strand_id
1 'polypeptide(L)'
;MNIRSLFLILFLCLGYSSFAQNAIENANQLLGNWEKSYMDMKDGSKLLDEFTFQKTSSLISFGTKGIGAFTEGKTSSRFRYTIAGKTLVMGGLTYEIEKLNSGELVFSEIDLNRKDYQLLRYHFIATKDSPEQFFIRKFINPNVRIKADGDTAYLFCSAVHPVFIADGRYGQVTESSFEGTYQNSYDFIERSFLFPPNKSGRFRINFTVTKTGKVDNIRIAESTDSLLNARLIEAVNSTQRKWIPAERNGKKVDVYFFYEFEYNAKLTADDEFEYVQYSGFEERADALKERKKYAKAIELYTKCILMRDNAIEPLYKRADCYFALNIVKNACSDWSYLSKLGQKRAEGLFIKNCLR
;
A
#
# COMPACT_ATOMS: atom_id res chain seq x y z
N MET A 1 36.76 17.59 -60.03
CA MET A 1 36.39 17.07 -58.70
C MET A 1 35.35 18.01 -58.11
N ASN A 2 34.11 17.55 -58.00
CA ASN A 2 32.92 18.40 -57.80
C ASN A 2 32.66 18.71 -56.31
N ILE A 3 32.55 20.00 -55.97
CA ILE A 3 32.31 20.54 -54.61
C ILE A 3 30.89 20.23 -54.08
N ARG A 4 30.02 19.60 -54.88
CA ARG A 4 28.62 19.31 -54.51
C ARG A 4 28.42 18.08 -53.60
N SER A 5 29.44 17.25 -53.36
CA SER A 5 29.29 16.05 -52.52
C SER A 5 29.72 16.23 -51.05
N LEU A 6 30.25 17.39 -50.66
CA LEU A 6 30.71 17.61 -49.28
C LEU A 6 29.60 18.11 -48.32
N PHE A 7 28.48 18.64 -48.85
CA PHE A 7 27.40 19.19 -48.02
C PHE A 7 26.36 18.15 -47.56
N LEU A 8 26.34 16.96 -48.16
CA LEU A 8 25.37 15.91 -47.78
C LEU A 8 25.81 15.06 -46.58
N ILE A 9 27.12 15.03 -46.27
CA ILE A 9 27.65 14.27 -45.13
C ILE A 9 27.58 15.09 -43.83
N LEU A 10 27.58 16.43 -43.91
CA LEU A 10 27.46 17.29 -42.72
C LEU A 10 26.05 17.31 -42.12
N PHE A 11 25.00 17.09 -42.93
CA PHE A 11 23.61 17.08 -42.45
C PHE A 11 23.18 15.75 -41.81
N LEU A 12 23.90 14.66 -42.10
CA LEU A 12 23.65 13.35 -41.46
C LEU A 12 24.27 13.25 -40.06
N CYS A 13 25.29 14.03 -39.72
CA CYS A 13 25.89 14.02 -38.37
C CYS A 13 25.15 14.91 -37.35
N LEU A 14 24.37 15.90 -37.80
CA LEU A 14 23.64 16.82 -36.91
C LEU A 14 22.36 16.22 -36.30
N GLY A 15 21.81 15.16 -36.92
CA GLY A 15 20.66 14.43 -36.36
C GLY A 15 21.03 13.50 -35.21
N TYR A 16 22.18 12.81 -35.30
CA TYR A 16 22.61 11.85 -34.27
C TYR A 16 23.12 12.53 -32.99
N SER A 17 23.76 13.71 -33.09
CA SER A 17 24.25 14.44 -31.93
C SER A 17 23.08 14.93 -31.05
N SER A 18 22.00 15.46 -31.64
CA SER A 18 20.84 15.93 -30.87
C SER A 18 20.11 14.79 -30.15
N PHE A 19 19.95 13.63 -30.78
CA PHE A 19 19.34 12.46 -30.14
C PHE A 19 20.21 11.84 -29.04
N ALA A 20 21.51 11.72 -29.27
CA ALA A 20 22.43 11.22 -28.25
C ALA A 20 22.56 12.18 -27.06
N GLN A 21 22.59 13.49 -27.32
CA GLN A 21 22.69 14.52 -26.29
C GLN A 21 21.45 14.56 -25.40
N ASN A 22 20.25 14.48 -25.97
CA ASN A 22 18.99 14.37 -25.20
C ASN A 22 18.91 13.07 -24.38
N ALA A 23 19.37 11.94 -24.92
CA ALA A 23 19.39 10.67 -24.19
C ALA A 23 20.39 10.69 -23.01
N ILE A 24 21.57 11.31 -23.20
CA ILE A 24 22.59 11.48 -22.15
C ILE A 24 22.11 12.47 -21.08
N GLU A 25 21.46 13.57 -21.48
CA GLU A 25 20.91 14.55 -20.56
C GLU A 25 19.82 13.95 -19.68
N ASN A 26 18.88 13.20 -20.27
CA ASN A 26 17.84 12.49 -19.53
C ASN A 26 18.43 11.43 -18.59
N ALA A 27 19.47 10.70 -19.03
CA ALA A 27 20.15 9.71 -18.19
C ALA A 27 20.81 10.33 -16.96
N ASN A 28 21.40 11.52 -17.09
CA ASN A 28 22.00 12.25 -15.99
C ASN A 28 20.95 12.86 -15.05
N GLN A 29 19.85 13.38 -15.59
CA GLN A 29 18.75 13.92 -14.78
C GLN A 29 18.05 12.85 -13.94
N LEU A 30 18.03 11.59 -14.39
CA LEU A 30 17.42 10.48 -13.65
C LEU A 30 18.28 10.02 -12.45
N LEU A 31 19.59 10.32 -12.44
CA LEU A 31 20.49 9.87 -11.38
C LEU A 31 20.09 10.42 -10.01
N GLY A 32 20.22 9.57 -8.99
CA GLY A 32 19.92 9.92 -7.61
C GLY A 32 18.73 9.17 -7.04
N ASN A 33 18.18 9.69 -5.95
CA ASN A 33 17.13 9.05 -5.17
C ASN A 33 15.81 9.77 -5.35
N TRP A 34 14.75 8.98 -5.47
CA TRP A 34 13.41 9.44 -5.78
C TRP A 34 12.44 8.77 -4.82
N GLU A 35 11.74 9.58 -4.04
CA GLU A 35 10.71 9.12 -3.09
C GLU A 35 9.37 9.09 -3.80
N LYS A 36 8.63 7.98 -3.66
CA LYS A 36 7.29 7.89 -4.21
C LYS A 36 6.39 8.91 -3.51
N SER A 37 5.77 9.78 -4.30
CA SER A 37 4.79 10.74 -3.81
C SER A 37 3.40 10.12 -3.80
N TYR A 38 2.89 9.70 -4.96
CA TYR A 38 1.60 9.03 -5.11
C TYR A 38 1.54 8.26 -6.42
N MET A 39 0.43 7.54 -6.62
CA MET A 39 0.10 6.84 -7.86
C MET A 39 -1.34 7.15 -8.26
N ASP A 40 -1.57 7.25 -9.56
CA ASP A 40 -2.88 7.41 -10.19
C ASP A 40 -2.97 6.52 -11.45
N MET A 41 -4.14 6.50 -12.08
CA MET A 41 -4.27 5.91 -13.41
C MET A 41 -3.68 6.88 -14.44
N LYS A 42 -3.20 6.38 -15.58
CA LYS A 42 -2.66 7.20 -16.67
C LYS A 42 -3.68 8.20 -17.23
N ASP A 43 -4.97 7.92 -17.12
CA ASP A 43 -6.03 8.88 -17.45
C ASP A 43 -6.26 9.98 -16.38
N GLY A 44 -5.51 9.95 -15.28
CA GLY A 44 -5.61 10.87 -14.14
C GLY A 44 -6.64 10.48 -13.08
N SER A 45 -7.28 9.30 -13.21
CA SER A 45 -8.21 8.81 -12.19
C SER A 45 -7.48 8.43 -10.90
N LYS A 46 -8.03 8.82 -9.74
CA LYS A 46 -7.47 8.46 -8.43
C LYS A 46 -7.63 6.97 -8.14
N LEU A 47 -6.62 6.38 -7.48
CA LEU A 47 -6.75 5.05 -6.88
C LEU A 47 -7.62 5.14 -5.63
N LEU A 48 -8.67 4.30 -5.52
CA LEU A 48 -9.60 4.33 -4.39
C LEU A 48 -9.06 3.69 -3.11
N ASP A 49 -8.14 2.73 -3.24
CA ASP A 49 -7.44 2.21 -2.07
C ASP A 49 -6.27 3.14 -1.69
N GLU A 50 -6.66 4.29 -1.14
CA GLU A 50 -5.78 5.28 -0.54
C GLU A 50 -4.91 4.67 0.57
N PHE A 51 -5.39 3.60 1.23
CA PHE A 51 -4.68 2.97 2.35
C PHE A 51 -3.50 2.10 1.89
N THR A 52 -3.65 1.33 0.81
CA THR A 52 -2.60 0.40 0.37
C THR A 52 -1.58 1.06 -0.56
N PHE A 53 -2.03 1.83 -1.57
CA PHE A 53 -1.11 2.28 -2.63
C PHE A 53 -0.48 3.65 -2.38
N GLN A 54 -1.17 4.56 -1.68
CA GLN A 54 -0.60 5.87 -1.35
C GLN A 54 0.28 5.82 -0.08
N LYS A 55 0.00 4.93 0.89
CA LYS A 55 0.81 4.84 2.13
C LYS A 55 2.06 3.97 2.01
N THR A 56 2.17 3.11 1.01
CA THR A 56 3.38 2.29 0.78
C THR A 56 4.55 3.24 0.52
N SER A 57 5.35 3.49 1.55
CA SER A 57 6.51 4.37 1.47
C SER A 57 7.63 3.63 0.75
N SER A 58 7.98 4.08 -0.45
CA SER A 58 9.05 3.49 -1.25
C SER A 58 10.00 4.54 -1.82
N LEU A 59 11.22 4.08 -2.09
CA LEU A 59 12.31 4.87 -2.64
C LEU A 59 12.89 4.13 -3.84
N ILE A 60 13.11 4.83 -4.94
CA ILE A 60 13.86 4.31 -6.08
C ILE A 60 15.14 5.11 -6.28
N SER A 61 16.25 4.39 -6.46
CA SER A 61 17.57 4.95 -6.67
C SER A 61 18.07 4.56 -8.06
N PHE A 62 18.49 5.53 -8.86
CA PHE A 62 19.15 5.31 -10.14
C PHE A 62 20.63 5.66 -10.01
N GLY A 63 21.49 4.66 -10.17
CA GLY A 63 22.93 4.78 -10.11
C GLY A 63 23.57 4.77 -11.50
N THR A 64 24.88 5.03 -11.54
CA THR A 64 25.61 5.02 -12.82
C THR A 64 25.64 3.63 -13.45
N LYS A 65 25.89 3.59 -14.77
CA LYS A 65 25.99 2.34 -15.57
C LYS A 65 24.68 1.52 -15.65
N GLY A 66 23.52 2.17 -15.52
CA GLY A 66 22.22 1.51 -15.71
C GLY A 66 21.86 0.53 -14.59
N ILE A 67 22.35 0.77 -13.37
CA ILE A 67 22.03 -0.04 -12.19
C ILE A 67 21.22 0.83 -11.23
N GLY A 68 20.04 0.35 -10.84
CA GLY A 68 19.20 0.99 -9.84
C GLY A 68 18.87 0.06 -8.68
N ALA A 69 18.22 0.62 -7.67
CA ALA A 69 17.69 -0.11 -6.53
C ALA A 69 16.30 0.41 -6.18
N PHE A 70 15.39 -0.51 -5.85
CA PHE A 70 14.06 -0.19 -5.34
C PHE A 70 14.01 -0.62 -3.87
N THR A 71 13.60 0.29 -2.99
CA THR A 71 13.56 0.07 -1.54
C THR A 71 12.13 0.26 -1.04
N GLU A 72 11.63 -0.74 -0.32
CA GLU A 72 10.31 -0.75 0.31
C GLU A 72 10.42 -1.32 1.73
N GLY A 73 10.11 -0.51 2.73
CA GLY A 73 10.38 -0.88 4.12
C GLY A 73 11.85 -1.28 4.34
N LYS A 74 12.09 -2.49 4.83
CA LYS A 74 13.45 -3.04 5.09
C LYS A 74 14.09 -3.72 3.88
N THR A 75 13.34 -3.96 2.80
CA THR A 75 13.83 -4.71 1.65
C THR A 75 14.34 -3.76 0.57
N SER A 76 15.42 -4.15 -0.09
CA SER A 76 15.95 -3.44 -1.25
C SER A 76 16.32 -4.44 -2.34
N SER A 77 15.83 -4.21 -3.55
CA SER A 77 16.08 -5.05 -4.71
C SER A 77 16.81 -4.25 -5.78
N ARG A 78 17.86 -4.84 -6.35
CA ARG A 78 18.59 -4.23 -7.47
C ARG A 78 17.87 -4.53 -8.78
N PHE A 79 17.87 -3.57 -9.69
CA PHE A 79 17.39 -3.75 -11.05
C PHE A 79 18.36 -3.12 -12.05
N ARG A 80 18.31 -3.61 -13.30
CA ARG A 80 18.91 -2.89 -14.42
C ARG A 80 17.90 -1.94 -15.01
N TYR A 81 18.40 -0.80 -15.49
CA TYR A 81 17.58 0.16 -16.22
C TYR A 81 18.30 0.73 -17.44
N THR A 82 17.51 1.14 -18.42
CA THR A 82 17.96 1.92 -19.58
C THR A 82 16.97 3.03 -19.86
N ILE A 83 17.47 4.12 -20.44
CA ILE A 83 16.66 5.27 -20.84
C ILE A 83 17.00 5.64 -22.27
N ALA A 84 15.97 5.84 -23.10
CA ALA A 84 16.10 6.29 -24.47
C ALA A 84 14.93 7.21 -24.82
N GLY A 85 15.20 8.52 -24.93
CA GLY A 85 14.16 9.52 -25.13
C GLY A 85 13.16 9.52 -23.96
N LYS A 86 11.89 9.21 -24.25
CA LYS A 86 10.81 9.08 -23.26
C LYS A 86 10.60 7.64 -22.77
N THR A 87 11.43 6.68 -23.19
CA THR A 87 11.27 5.30 -22.79
C THR A 87 12.20 4.97 -21.63
N LEU A 88 11.64 4.48 -20.52
CA LEU A 88 12.36 3.92 -19.39
C LEU A 88 12.12 2.42 -19.34
N VAL A 89 13.18 1.62 -19.45
CA VAL A 89 13.10 0.18 -19.18
C VAL A 89 13.71 -0.06 -17.81
N MET A 90 12.98 -0.69 -16.89
CA MET A 90 13.47 -1.00 -15.55
C MET A 90 12.89 -2.33 -15.08
N GLY A 91 13.75 -3.20 -14.56
CA GLY A 91 13.32 -4.52 -14.08
C GLY A 91 12.68 -5.41 -15.16
N GLY A 92 12.98 -5.18 -16.44
CA GLY A 92 12.39 -5.90 -17.58
C GLY A 92 11.03 -5.36 -18.05
N LEU A 93 10.48 -4.35 -17.38
CA LEU A 93 9.25 -3.67 -17.77
C LEU A 93 9.57 -2.34 -18.46
N THR A 94 8.69 -1.93 -19.38
CA THR A 94 8.85 -0.72 -20.18
C THR A 94 7.80 0.32 -19.81
N TYR A 95 8.26 1.55 -19.60
CA TYR A 95 7.48 2.69 -19.13
C TYR A 95 7.69 3.91 -20.02
N GLU A 96 6.68 4.78 -20.06
CA GLU A 96 6.75 6.08 -20.71
C GLU A 96 7.05 7.14 -19.65
N ILE A 97 8.17 7.86 -19.80
CA ILE A 97 8.49 9.05 -19.02
C ILE A 97 7.63 10.19 -19.53
N GLU A 98 6.75 10.67 -18.67
CA GLU A 98 5.88 11.82 -18.93
C GLU A 98 6.52 13.13 -18.44
N LYS A 99 7.29 13.06 -17.34
CA LYS A 99 7.99 14.20 -16.76
C LYS A 99 9.31 13.74 -16.14
N LEU A 100 10.39 14.44 -16.45
CA LEU A 100 11.68 14.30 -15.77
C LEU A 100 12.32 15.67 -15.67
N ASN A 101 12.59 16.11 -14.44
CA ASN A 101 13.33 17.32 -14.13
C ASN A 101 14.06 17.13 -12.79
N SER A 102 14.81 18.13 -12.30
CA SER A 102 15.61 18.00 -11.06
C SER A 102 14.80 17.72 -9.78
N GLY A 103 13.48 17.90 -9.80
CA GLY A 103 12.61 17.72 -8.65
C GLY A 103 11.58 16.60 -8.80
N GLU A 104 11.18 16.25 -10.03
CA GLU A 104 10.07 15.32 -10.28
C GLU A 104 10.39 14.31 -11.37
N LEU A 105 9.95 13.08 -11.11
CA LEU A 105 9.95 11.97 -12.05
C LEU A 105 8.54 11.41 -12.13
N VAL A 106 7.94 11.46 -13.32
CA VAL A 106 6.62 10.89 -13.60
C VAL A 106 6.73 9.96 -14.79
N PHE A 107 6.29 8.71 -14.61
CA PHE A 107 6.25 7.72 -15.67
C PHE A 107 5.04 6.81 -15.55
N SER A 108 4.61 6.21 -16.66
CA SER A 108 3.43 5.33 -16.72
C SER A 108 3.71 4.02 -17.41
N GLU A 109 2.90 3.00 -17.07
CA GLU A 109 2.91 1.71 -17.75
C GLU A 109 2.62 1.87 -19.25
N ILE A 110 3.22 1.00 -20.07
CA ILE A 110 2.92 0.89 -21.50
C ILE A 110 2.37 -0.50 -21.77
N ASP A 111 1.13 -0.57 -22.26
CA ASP A 111 0.55 -1.79 -22.84
C ASP A 111 -0.44 -1.40 -23.94
N LEU A 112 -0.21 -1.89 -25.16
CA LEU A 112 -1.01 -1.56 -26.34
C LEU A 112 -2.44 -2.13 -26.28
N ASN A 113 -2.66 -3.15 -25.45
CA ASN A 113 -3.95 -3.81 -25.31
C ASN A 113 -4.80 -3.19 -24.19
N ARG A 114 -4.18 -2.45 -23.28
CA ARG A 114 -4.86 -1.76 -22.17
C ARG A 114 -5.07 -0.29 -22.51
N LYS A 115 -6.15 0.26 -21.96
CA LYS A 115 -6.47 1.69 -22.09
C LYS A 115 -5.84 2.48 -20.94
N ASP A 116 -5.67 3.79 -21.09
CA ASP A 116 -5.04 4.64 -20.08
C ASP A 116 -5.70 4.56 -18.70
N TYR A 117 -7.03 4.40 -18.64
CA TYR A 117 -7.77 4.20 -17.38
C TYR A 117 -7.46 2.86 -16.70
N GLN A 118 -6.71 1.98 -17.35
CA GLN A 118 -6.26 0.70 -16.82
C GLN A 118 -4.76 0.71 -16.50
N LEU A 119 -3.98 1.69 -16.96
CA LEU A 119 -2.53 1.75 -16.80
C LEU A 119 -2.15 2.60 -15.59
N LEU A 120 -1.16 2.16 -14.81
CA LEU A 120 -0.67 2.93 -13.67
C LEU A 120 0.27 4.05 -14.12
N ARG A 121 0.19 5.19 -13.44
CA ARG A 121 1.16 6.28 -13.48
C ARG A 121 1.73 6.51 -12.08
N TYR A 122 3.04 6.69 -12.04
CA TYR A 122 3.81 6.83 -10.82
C TYR A 122 4.41 8.23 -10.73
N HIS A 123 4.24 8.87 -9.57
CA HIS A 123 4.77 10.20 -9.30
C HIS A 123 5.82 10.11 -8.19
N PHE A 124 7.02 10.57 -8.50
CA PHE A 124 8.16 10.58 -7.61
C PHE A 124 8.77 11.98 -7.48
N ILE A 125 9.30 12.26 -6.30
CA ILE A 125 9.97 13.52 -5.99
C ILE A 125 11.43 13.22 -5.64
N ALA A 126 12.36 14.01 -6.16
CA ALA A 126 13.77 13.88 -5.86
C ALA A 126 14.04 14.08 -4.36
N THR A 127 14.90 13.26 -3.78
CA THR A 127 15.31 13.38 -2.39
C THR A 127 16.81 13.23 -2.23
N LYS A 128 17.36 13.90 -1.21
CA LYS A 128 18.76 13.77 -0.79
C LYS A 128 18.95 12.65 0.23
N ASP A 129 17.86 12.11 0.78
CA ASP A 129 17.92 11.00 1.71
C ASP A 129 18.58 9.79 1.03
N SER A 130 19.55 9.19 1.71
CA SER A 130 19.97 7.83 1.40
C SER A 130 18.84 6.84 1.69
N PRO A 131 18.86 5.61 1.14
CA PRO A 131 17.89 4.57 1.51
C PRO A 131 17.77 4.35 3.03
N GLU A 132 18.88 4.43 3.76
CA GLU A 132 18.90 4.32 5.23
C GLU A 132 18.21 5.52 5.90
N GLN A 133 18.52 6.74 5.48
CA GLN A 133 17.91 7.96 6.03
C GLN A 133 16.41 8.00 5.77
N PHE A 134 15.98 7.64 4.55
CA PHE A 134 14.58 7.47 4.19
C PHE A 134 13.89 6.47 5.13
N PHE A 135 14.51 5.31 5.34
CA PHE A 135 13.97 4.27 6.21
C PHE A 135 13.81 4.76 7.67
N ILE A 136 14.84 5.40 8.22
CA ILE A 136 14.79 5.96 9.57
C ILE A 136 13.69 7.02 9.68
N ARG A 137 13.62 7.97 8.74
CA ARG A 137 12.63 9.04 8.75
C ARG A 137 11.20 8.52 8.68
N LYS A 138 10.93 7.52 7.83
CA LYS A 138 9.56 7.03 7.58
C LYS A 138 9.07 6.01 8.61
N PHE A 139 9.93 5.11 9.04
CA PHE A 139 9.51 3.94 9.81
C PHE A 139 9.97 3.96 11.28
N ILE A 140 10.97 4.78 11.62
CA ILE A 140 11.57 4.79 12.96
C ILE A 140 11.24 6.06 13.73
N ASN A 141 11.61 7.24 13.21
CA ASN A 141 11.46 8.50 13.92
C ASN A 141 10.04 8.77 14.45
N PRO A 142 8.95 8.49 13.69
CA PRO A 142 7.58 8.67 14.21
C PRO A 142 7.26 7.80 15.43
N ASN A 143 7.98 6.69 15.58
CA ASN A 143 7.82 5.71 16.63
C ASN A 143 8.82 5.90 17.78
N VAL A 144 9.74 6.86 17.72
CA VAL A 144 10.66 7.13 18.82
C VAL A 144 9.94 7.88 19.94
N ARG A 145 10.18 7.48 21.19
CA ARG A 145 9.73 8.14 22.41
C ARG A 145 10.94 8.33 23.33
N ILE A 146 11.17 9.57 23.77
CA ILE A 146 12.20 9.86 24.77
C ILE A 146 11.59 9.68 26.15
N LYS A 147 12.22 8.84 26.97
CA LYS A 147 11.82 8.64 28.37
C LYS A 147 12.26 9.82 29.23
N ALA A 148 11.68 9.93 30.42
CA ALA A 148 12.02 10.98 31.39
C ALA A 148 13.49 10.93 31.85
N ASP A 149 14.13 9.75 31.81
CA ASP A 149 15.55 9.55 32.14
C ASP A 149 16.50 9.83 30.97
N GLY A 150 15.97 10.27 29.82
CA GLY A 150 16.74 10.51 28.60
C GLY A 150 17.01 9.27 27.75
N ASP A 151 16.62 8.07 28.19
CA ASP A 151 16.75 6.85 27.39
C ASP A 151 15.68 6.81 26.26
N THR A 152 15.96 6.06 25.21
CA THR A 152 15.07 5.94 24.05
C THR A 152 14.18 4.70 24.17
N ALA A 153 12.88 4.88 23.99
CA ALA A 153 11.92 3.81 23.76
C ALA A 153 11.35 3.92 22.34
N TYR A 154 10.94 2.80 21.77
CA TYR A 154 10.31 2.75 20.46
C TYR A 154 8.86 2.30 20.63
N LEU A 155 7.90 2.92 19.96
CA LEU A 155 6.59 2.34 19.79
C LEU A 155 6.72 1.03 19.02
N PHE A 156 5.96 0.03 19.43
CA PHE A 156 5.86 -1.24 18.76
C PHE A 156 5.47 -1.04 17.29
N CYS A 157 6.35 -1.42 16.37
CA CYS A 157 6.16 -1.24 14.94
C CYS A 157 6.93 -2.31 14.14
N SER A 158 6.60 -2.48 12.87
CA SER A 158 7.27 -3.45 11.99
C SER A 158 8.78 -3.24 11.85
N ALA A 159 9.24 -2.04 12.15
CA ALA A 159 10.64 -1.69 12.07
C ALA A 159 11.44 -2.08 13.32
N VAL A 160 10.85 -1.92 14.51
CA VAL A 160 11.45 -2.24 15.81
C VAL A 160 10.41 -2.94 16.67
N HIS A 161 10.55 -4.26 16.79
CA HIS A 161 9.68 -5.09 17.62
C HIS A 161 10.49 -6.17 18.34
N PRO A 162 10.09 -6.57 19.56
CA PRO A 162 10.62 -7.76 20.19
C PRO A 162 10.10 -9.02 19.49
N VAL A 163 10.56 -10.18 19.92
CA VAL A 163 9.99 -11.47 19.52
C VAL A 163 9.22 -12.04 20.71
N PHE A 164 7.97 -12.46 20.46
CA PHE A 164 7.17 -13.16 21.45
C PHE A 164 7.31 -14.67 21.30
N ILE A 165 7.70 -15.36 22.38
CA ILE A 165 7.85 -16.81 22.45
C ILE A 165 6.48 -17.42 22.73
N ALA A 166 5.78 -17.80 21.65
CA ALA A 166 4.54 -18.57 21.74
C ALA A 166 4.84 -20.03 22.11
N ASP A 167 3.93 -20.67 22.85
CA ASP A 167 4.03 -22.10 23.17
C ASP A 167 3.71 -22.91 21.90
N GLY A 168 4.74 -23.17 21.09
CA GLY A 168 4.61 -24.02 19.92
C GLY A 168 4.44 -25.49 20.32
N ARG A 169 3.59 -26.24 19.62
CA ARG A 169 3.57 -27.73 19.70
C ARG A 169 4.90 -28.36 19.22
N TYR A 170 5.80 -27.57 18.65
CA TYR A 170 7.14 -27.96 18.22
C TYR A 170 8.09 -26.80 18.55
N GLY A 171 9.00 -26.98 19.51
CA GLY A 171 9.85 -25.93 20.11
C GLY A 171 10.90 -25.29 19.20
N GLN A 172 10.52 -24.82 18.01
CA GLN A 172 11.34 -23.95 17.17
C GLN A 172 10.85 -22.51 17.31
N VAL A 173 11.70 -21.66 17.91
CA VAL A 173 11.59 -20.20 17.82
C VAL A 173 11.88 -19.85 16.36
N THR A 174 10.84 -19.77 15.55
CA THR A 174 10.92 -19.11 14.24
C THR A 174 11.06 -17.62 14.49
N GLU A 175 11.90 -16.92 13.71
CA GLU A 175 11.92 -15.45 13.71
C GLU A 175 10.47 -14.96 13.58
N SER A 176 9.94 -14.40 14.66
CA SER A 176 8.56 -13.94 14.68
C SER A 176 8.50 -12.64 13.89
N SER A 177 7.77 -12.62 12.78
CA SER A 177 7.43 -11.38 12.09
C SER A 177 6.75 -10.41 13.06
N PHE A 178 6.68 -9.13 12.69
CA PHE A 178 5.93 -8.14 13.46
C PHE A 178 4.48 -8.58 13.71
N GLU A 179 3.82 -9.05 12.65
CA GLU A 179 2.45 -9.57 12.69
C GLU A 179 2.36 -10.80 13.60
N GLY A 180 3.34 -11.71 13.52
CA GLY A 180 3.40 -12.87 14.40
C GLY A 180 3.61 -12.48 15.86
N THR A 181 4.44 -11.47 16.14
CA THR A 181 4.67 -10.98 17.50
C THR A 181 3.40 -10.34 18.05
N TYR A 182 2.74 -9.50 17.26
CA TYR A 182 1.47 -8.88 17.61
C TYR A 182 0.42 -9.97 17.91
N GLN A 183 0.13 -10.84 16.95
CA GLN A 183 -0.91 -11.85 17.05
C GLN A 183 -0.66 -12.80 18.23
N ASN A 184 0.55 -13.36 18.35
CA ASN A 184 0.82 -14.34 19.39
C ASN A 184 0.75 -13.74 20.80
N SER A 185 1.25 -12.52 20.99
CA SER A 185 1.21 -11.85 22.29
C SER A 185 -0.19 -11.34 22.62
N TYR A 186 -0.90 -10.78 21.63
CA TYR A 186 -2.28 -10.33 21.77
C TYR A 186 -3.20 -11.49 22.15
N ASP A 187 -3.17 -12.59 21.38
CA ASP A 187 -3.98 -13.80 21.66
C ASP A 187 -3.67 -14.39 23.04
N PHE A 188 -2.40 -14.40 23.44
CA PHE A 188 -2.00 -14.90 24.76
C PHE A 188 -2.57 -14.03 25.89
N ILE A 189 -2.45 -12.70 25.76
CA ILE A 189 -3.00 -11.76 26.72
C ILE A 189 -4.52 -11.85 26.74
N GLU A 190 -5.18 -11.92 25.59
CA GLU A 190 -6.63 -12.03 25.46
C GLU A 190 -7.16 -13.30 26.13
N ARG A 191 -6.53 -14.46 25.89
CA ARG A 191 -6.90 -15.72 26.55
C ARG A 191 -6.65 -15.70 28.06
N SER A 192 -5.63 -14.96 28.49
CA SER A 192 -5.31 -14.76 29.91
C SER A 192 -6.26 -13.75 30.57
N PHE A 193 -6.80 -12.81 29.80
CA PHE A 193 -7.76 -11.82 30.24
C PHE A 193 -9.15 -12.46 30.30
N LEU A 194 -9.48 -13.05 31.44
CA LEU A 194 -10.75 -13.74 31.71
C LEU A 194 -11.95 -12.77 31.71
N PHE A 195 -12.38 -12.32 30.52
CA PHE A 195 -13.50 -11.41 30.31
C PHE A 195 -14.84 -12.17 30.34
N PRO A 196 -15.89 -11.66 31.01
CA PRO A 196 -17.18 -12.35 31.11
C PRO A 196 -17.87 -12.51 29.74
N PRO A 197 -18.47 -13.68 29.44
CA PRO A 197 -19.23 -13.86 28.20
C PRO A 197 -20.44 -12.92 28.16
N ASN A 198 -20.87 -12.55 26.95
CA ASN A 198 -22.07 -11.74 26.68
C ASN A 198 -22.08 -10.32 27.30
N LYS A 199 -20.90 -9.79 27.68
CA LYS A 199 -20.74 -8.37 27.98
C LYS A 199 -20.08 -7.66 26.81
N SER A 200 -20.42 -6.40 26.61
CA SER A 200 -19.61 -5.48 25.80
C SER A 200 -18.57 -4.80 26.69
N GLY A 201 -17.44 -4.43 26.12
CA GLY A 201 -16.41 -3.67 26.84
C GLY A 201 -15.22 -3.36 25.95
N ARG A 202 -14.60 -2.21 26.20
CA ARG A 202 -13.39 -1.78 25.53
C ARG A 202 -12.31 -1.51 26.57
N PHE A 203 -11.12 -2.03 26.33
CA PHE A 203 -9.97 -1.87 27.23
C PHE A 203 -8.73 -1.52 26.42
N ARG A 204 -8.09 -0.40 26.76
CA ARG A 204 -6.81 0.01 26.18
C ARG A 204 -5.75 -0.07 27.25
N ILE A 205 -4.69 -0.80 26.97
CA ILE A 205 -3.58 -1.03 27.89
C ILE A 205 -2.26 -0.73 27.21
N ASN A 206 -1.37 -0.10 27.97
CA ASN A 206 -0.03 0.21 27.54
C ASN A 206 0.96 -0.51 28.45
N PHE A 207 2.06 -0.98 27.89
CA PHE A 207 3.15 -1.59 28.65
C PHE A 207 4.45 -1.48 27.88
N THR A 208 5.57 -1.67 28.56
CA THR A 208 6.90 -1.66 27.95
C THR A 208 7.53 -3.05 28.05
N VAL A 209 8.05 -3.55 26.93
CA VAL A 209 9.03 -4.65 26.92
C VAL A 209 10.41 -4.02 26.91
N THR A 210 11.19 -4.21 27.96
CA THR A 210 12.49 -3.55 28.11
C THR A 210 13.58 -4.22 27.26
N LYS A 211 14.73 -3.55 27.14
CA LYS A 211 15.98 -4.08 26.56
C LYS A 211 16.51 -5.35 27.24
N THR A 212 15.94 -5.76 28.37
CA THR A 212 16.24 -7.03 29.06
C THR A 212 15.16 -8.09 28.87
N GLY A 213 14.02 -7.76 28.26
CA GLY A 213 12.90 -8.68 28.00
C GLY A 213 11.91 -8.75 29.15
N LYS A 214 12.02 -7.81 30.10
CA LYS A 214 11.08 -7.65 31.20
C LYS A 214 9.88 -6.81 30.74
N VAL A 215 8.70 -7.16 31.23
CA VAL A 215 7.51 -6.34 31.08
C VAL A 215 7.46 -5.33 32.24
N ASP A 216 7.28 -4.05 31.92
CA ASP A 216 7.25 -2.96 32.88
C ASP A 216 6.22 -1.89 32.47
N ASN A 217 5.98 -0.92 33.37
CA ASN A 217 5.14 0.26 33.12
C ASN A 217 3.75 -0.06 32.55
N ILE A 218 3.11 -1.11 33.07
CA ILE A 218 1.77 -1.53 32.67
C ILE A 218 0.76 -0.48 33.17
N ARG A 219 -0.03 0.11 32.27
CA ARG A 219 -1.04 1.14 32.56
C ARG A 219 -2.30 0.93 31.75
N ILE A 220 -3.45 1.01 32.41
CA ILE A 220 -4.75 1.11 31.72
C ILE A 220 -4.90 2.53 31.20
N ALA A 221 -5.01 2.68 29.89
CA ALA A 221 -5.24 3.96 29.21
C ALA A 221 -6.75 4.28 29.12
N GLU A 222 -7.58 3.26 28.89
CA GLU A 222 -9.04 3.37 28.81
C GLU A 222 -9.66 2.05 29.25
N SER A 223 -10.80 2.09 29.93
CA SER A 223 -11.52 0.88 30.36
C SER A 223 -13.00 1.17 30.55
N THR A 224 -13.85 0.31 29.99
CA THR A 224 -15.30 0.35 30.21
C THR A 224 -15.71 -0.24 31.56
N ASP A 225 -14.89 -1.11 32.17
CA ASP A 225 -15.18 -1.73 33.47
C ASP A 225 -13.91 -1.77 34.34
N SER A 226 -13.81 -0.83 35.28
CA SER A 226 -12.65 -0.71 36.15
C SER A 226 -12.41 -1.93 37.04
N LEU A 227 -13.43 -2.76 37.32
CA LEU A 227 -13.28 -3.97 38.13
C LEU A 227 -12.47 -5.05 37.41
N LEU A 228 -12.36 -4.97 36.08
CA LEU A 228 -11.58 -5.90 35.27
C LEU A 228 -10.14 -5.45 35.03
N ASN A 229 -9.79 -4.22 35.39
CA ASN A 229 -8.45 -3.65 35.17
C ASN A 229 -7.33 -4.47 35.80
N ALA A 230 -7.51 -4.94 37.04
CA ALA A 230 -6.50 -5.74 37.73
C ALA A 230 -6.21 -7.06 37.00
N ARG A 231 -7.25 -7.70 36.44
CA ARG A 231 -7.11 -8.93 35.66
C ARG A 231 -6.41 -8.70 34.34
N LEU A 232 -6.69 -7.59 33.66
CA LEU A 232 -5.99 -7.25 32.43
C LEU A 232 -4.50 -6.97 32.69
N ILE A 233 -4.18 -6.27 33.79
CA ILE A 233 -2.79 -6.06 34.22
C ILE A 233 -2.10 -7.40 34.53
N GLU A 234 -2.78 -8.32 35.19
CA GLU A 234 -2.27 -9.68 35.47
C GLU A 234 -2.05 -10.48 34.18
N ALA A 235 -2.96 -10.40 33.22
CA ALA A 235 -2.84 -11.04 31.90
C ALA A 235 -1.65 -10.50 31.09
N VAL A 236 -1.34 -9.20 31.20
CA VAL A 236 -0.10 -8.66 30.61
C VAL A 236 1.13 -9.14 31.37
N ASN A 237 1.09 -9.14 32.71
CA ASN A 237 2.21 -9.63 33.53
C ASN A 237 2.53 -11.12 33.29
N SER A 238 1.54 -11.96 32.95
CA SER A 238 1.77 -13.38 32.66
C SER A 238 2.60 -13.62 31.39
N THR A 239 2.84 -12.58 30.58
CA THR A 239 3.78 -12.62 29.45
C THR A 239 5.25 -12.50 29.87
N GLN A 240 5.54 -12.29 31.16
CA GLN A 240 6.90 -12.19 31.67
C GLN A 240 7.74 -13.41 31.27
N ARG A 241 8.98 -13.17 30.82
CA ARG A 241 9.92 -14.19 30.27
C ARG A 241 9.52 -14.79 28.90
N LYS A 242 8.43 -14.36 28.27
CA LYS A 242 8.07 -14.74 26.90
C LYS A 242 8.59 -13.75 25.84
N TRP A 243 9.40 -12.77 26.22
CA TRP A 243 9.90 -11.73 25.33
C TRP A 243 11.40 -11.83 25.10
N ILE A 244 11.80 -11.92 23.84
CA ILE A 244 13.16 -11.63 23.40
C ILE A 244 13.20 -10.13 23.03
N PRO A 245 14.09 -9.32 23.62
CA PRO A 245 14.14 -7.88 23.37
C PRO A 245 14.28 -7.51 21.90
N ALA A 246 13.71 -6.36 21.53
CA ALA A 246 13.95 -5.78 20.22
C ALA A 246 15.40 -5.32 20.10
N GLU A 247 15.94 -5.39 18.89
CA GLU A 247 17.28 -4.94 18.57
C GLU A 247 17.25 -3.81 17.51
N ARG A 248 18.09 -2.80 17.73
CA ARG A 248 18.32 -1.69 16.81
C ARG A 248 19.83 -1.48 16.67
N ASN A 249 20.36 -1.63 15.47
CA ASN A 249 21.78 -1.43 15.16
C ASN A 249 22.72 -2.20 16.11
N GLY A 250 22.42 -3.47 16.41
CA GLY A 250 23.21 -4.29 17.33
C GLY A 250 22.95 -4.03 18.82
N LYS A 251 22.04 -3.12 19.17
CA LYS A 251 21.74 -2.75 20.57
C LYS A 251 20.30 -3.11 20.94
N LYS A 252 20.13 -3.74 22.10
CA LYS A 252 18.79 -4.02 22.66
C LYS A 252 18.12 -2.72 23.09
N VAL A 253 16.84 -2.57 22.79
CA VAL A 253 16.06 -1.35 23.04
C VAL A 253 14.73 -1.66 23.72
N ASP A 254 14.17 -0.64 24.37
CA ASP A 254 12.84 -0.72 24.97
C ASP A 254 11.75 -0.49 23.92
N VAL A 255 10.68 -1.28 24.00
CA VAL A 255 9.52 -1.18 23.10
C VAL A 255 8.23 -0.96 23.88
N TYR A 256 7.49 0.07 23.53
CA TYR A 256 6.22 0.47 24.11
C TYR A 256 5.04 -0.04 23.29
N PHE A 257 4.16 -0.78 23.93
CA PHE A 257 2.96 -1.37 23.34
C PHE A 257 1.72 -0.55 23.68
N PHE A 258 0.77 -0.56 22.74
CA PHE A 258 -0.59 -0.06 22.92
C PHE A 258 -1.53 -1.12 22.35
N TYR A 259 -2.20 -1.87 23.23
CA TYR A 259 -3.19 -2.89 22.82
C TYR A 259 -4.59 -2.43 23.20
N GLU A 260 -5.53 -2.72 22.30
CA GLU A 260 -6.94 -2.45 22.46
C GLU A 260 -7.70 -3.77 22.35
N PHE A 261 -8.43 -4.13 23.41
CA PHE A 261 -9.32 -5.28 23.45
C PHE A 261 -10.76 -4.76 23.40
N GLU A 262 -11.49 -5.15 22.36
CA GLU A 262 -12.88 -4.78 22.13
C GLU A 262 -13.77 -6.02 22.15
N TYR A 263 -14.70 -6.05 23.09
CA TYR A 263 -15.71 -7.09 23.24
C TYR A 263 -17.06 -6.48 22.90
N ASN A 264 -17.77 -7.13 21.98
CA ASN A 264 -19.16 -6.83 21.70
C ASN A 264 -20.02 -7.96 22.30
N ALA A 265 -21.07 -7.59 23.05
CA ALA A 265 -22.07 -8.55 23.49
C ALA A 265 -22.55 -9.30 22.25
N LYS A 266 -22.48 -10.63 22.29
CA LYS A 266 -22.90 -11.48 21.18
C LYS A 266 -24.30 -11.05 20.73
N LEU A 267 -24.42 -10.63 19.47
CA LEU A 267 -25.67 -10.76 18.75
C LEU A 267 -26.09 -12.23 18.84
N THR A 268 -27.35 -12.49 19.13
CA THR A 268 -27.90 -13.83 19.31
C THR A 268 -27.52 -14.75 18.15
N ALA A 269 -27.40 -16.05 18.45
CA ALA A 269 -26.82 -17.10 17.60
C ALA A 269 -27.56 -17.40 16.26
N ASP A 270 -28.35 -16.47 15.73
CA ASP A 270 -29.09 -16.64 14.47
C ASP A 270 -28.37 -16.05 13.24
N ASP A 271 -27.28 -15.31 13.42
CA ASP A 271 -26.43 -14.88 12.30
C ASP A 271 -25.27 -15.88 12.12
N GLU A 272 -25.62 -17.10 11.73
CA GLU A 272 -24.68 -17.97 11.01
C GLU A 272 -24.27 -17.22 9.74
N PHE A 273 -23.07 -16.63 9.76
CA PHE A 273 -22.50 -15.96 8.59
C PHE A 273 -22.28 -17.03 7.52
N GLU A 274 -23.24 -17.18 6.61
CA GLU A 274 -23.11 -18.04 5.43
C GLU A 274 -21.90 -17.55 4.64
N TYR A 275 -20.82 -18.35 4.63
CA TYR A 275 -19.67 -18.09 3.78
C TYR A 275 -20.07 -18.31 2.32
N VAL A 276 -20.71 -17.32 1.71
CA VAL A 276 -20.91 -17.30 0.27
C VAL A 276 -19.51 -17.22 -0.35
N GLN A 277 -19.09 -18.25 -1.07
CA GLN A 277 -17.86 -18.22 -1.86
C GLN A 277 -17.94 -17.08 -2.87
N TYR A 278 -17.32 -15.94 -2.53
CA TYR A 278 -17.33 -14.69 -3.29
C TYR A 278 -16.45 -14.72 -4.55
N SER A 279 -15.59 -15.73 -4.66
CA SER A 279 -14.71 -15.92 -5.80
C SER A 279 -15.53 -16.11 -7.08
N GLY A 280 -15.22 -15.31 -8.11
CA GLY A 280 -15.74 -15.51 -9.46
C GLY A 280 -17.06 -14.82 -9.83
N PHE A 281 -17.70 -14.00 -8.97
CA PHE A 281 -18.88 -13.24 -9.41
C PHE A 281 -18.57 -12.26 -10.55
N GLU A 282 -17.41 -11.60 -10.49
CA GLU A 282 -16.98 -10.68 -11.55
C GLU A 282 -16.68 -11.42 -12.85
N GLU A 283 -15.96 -12.54 -12.80
CA GLU A 283 -15.68 -13.39 -13.97
C GLU A 283 -16.98 -13.91 -14.63
N ARG A 284 -17.95 -14.34 -13.82
CA ARG A 284 -19.27 -14.79 -14.31
C ARG A 284 -20.06 -13.63 -14.92
N ALA A 285 -19.98 -12.44 -14.32
CA ALA A 285 -20.63 -11.23 -14.87
C ALA A 285 -20.00 -10.83 -16.21
N ASP A 286 -18.67 -10.89 -16.31
CA ASP A 286 -17.91 -10.64 -17.54
C ASP A 286 -18.31 -11.63 -18.64
N ALA A 287 -18.34 -12.93 -18.34
CA ALA A 287 -18.79 -13.96 -19.28
C ALA A 287 -20.25 -13.77 -19.74
N LEU A 288 -21.13 -13.27 -18.86
CA LEU A 288 -22.51 -12.93 -19.23
C LEU A 288 -22.56 -11.69 -20.12
N LYS A 289 -21.74 -10.67 -19.83
CA LYS A 289 -21.64 -9.45 -20.64
C LYS A 289 -21.12 -9.75 -22.05
N GLU A 290 -20.10 -10.59 -22.17
CA GLU A 290 -19.58 -11.07 -23.47
C GLU A 290 -20.66 -11.80 -24.29
N ARG A 291 -21.49 -12.59 -23.61
CA ARG A 291 -22.66 -13.25 -24.21
C ARG A 291 -23.86 -12.31 -24.41
N LYS A 292 -23.69 -11.00 -24.21
CA LYS A 292 -24.72 -9.95 -24.31
C LYS A 292 -25.92 -10.15 -23.38
N LYS A 293 -25.77 -10.95 -22.32
CA LYS A 293 -26.79 -11.17 -21.28
C LYS A 293 -26.73 -10.06 -20.23
N TYR A 294 -26.92 -8.82 -20.67
CA TYR A 294 -26.67 -7.62 -19.88
C TYR A 294 -27.47 -7.55 -18.58
N ALA A 295 -28.74 -7.96 -18.58
CA ALA A 295 -29.57 -7.96 -17.36
C ALA A 295 -28.99 -8.86 -16.26
N LYS A 296 -28.55 -10.08 -16.62
CA LYS A 296 -27.93 -11.02 -15.67
C LYS A 296 -26.54 -10.56 -15.25
N ALA A 297 -25.80 -9.91 -16.15
CA ALA A 297 -24.52 -9.29 -15.82
C ALA A 297 -24.70 -8.15 -14.79
N ILE A 298 -25.73 -7.31 -14.96
CA ILE A 298 -26.08 -6.23 -14.01
C ILE A 298 -26.37 -6.77 -12.62
N GLU A 299 -27.11 -7.87 -12.49
CA GLU A 299 -27.38 -8.50 -11.19
C GLU A 299 -26.08 -8.90 -10.48
N LEU A 300 -25.17 -9.58 -11.20
CA LEU A 300 -23.90 -10.01 -10.63
C LEU A 300 -22.96 -8.84 -10.34
N TYR A 301 -22.85 -7.85 -11.22
CA TYR A 301 -22.07 -6.64 -10.91
C TYR A 301 -22.64 -5.88 -9.72
N THR A 302 -23.97 -5.83 -9.58
CA THR A 302 -24.62 -5.21 -8.40
C THR A 302 -24.22 -5.94 -7.12
N LYS A 303 -24.20 -7.28 -7.13
CA LYS A 303 -23.65 -8.05 -6.00
C LYS A 303 -22.18 -7.71 -5.76
N CYS A 304 -21.35 -7.61 -6.78
CA CYS A 304 -19.95 -7.19 -6.61
C CYS A 304 -19.81 -5.79 -5.98
N ILE A 305 -20.72 -4.87 -6.31
CA ILE A 305 -20.72 -3.49 -5.79
C ILE A 305 -21.16 -3.43 -4.33
N LEU A 306 -22.22 -4.17 -3.98
CA LEU A 306 -22.73 -4.19 -2.60
C LEU A 306 -21.75 -4.80 -1.59
N MET A 307 -20.81 -5.62 -2.08
CA MET A 307 -19.87 -6.37 -1.24
C MET A 307 -18.47 -5.77 -1.15
N ARG A 308 -18.19 -4.64 -1.83
CA ARG A 308 -16.86 -4.02 -1.87
C ARG A 308 -16.97 -2.51 -1.72
N ASP A 309 -16.22 -1.93 -0.80
CA ASP A 309 -16.19 -0.48 -0.59
C ASP A 309 -15.62 0.30 -1.80
N ASN A 310 -14.92 -0.38 -2.73
CA ASN A 310 -14.20 0.23 -3.86
C ASN A 310 -14.45 -0.48 -5.22
N ALA A 311 -15.72 -0.72 -5.59
CA ALA A 311 -16.09 -1.48 -6.80
C ALA A 311 -16.04 -0.69 -8.13
N ILE A 312 -14.92 -0.01 -8.44
CA ILE A 312 -14.77 0.84 -9.65
C ILE A 312 -15.11 0.10 -10.94
N GLU A 313 -14.44 -1.03 -11.20
CA GLU A 313 -14.59 -1.75 -12.46
C GLU A 313 -15.99 -2.40 -12.60
N PRO A 314 -16.55 -3.06 -11.57
CA PRO A 314 -17.96 -3.48 -11.59
C PRO A 314 -18.95 -2.35 -11.85
N LEU A 315 -18.74 -1.15 -11.31
CA LEU A 315 -19.59 0.03 -11.58
C LEU A 315 -19.53 0.46 -13.04
N TYR A 316 -18.33 0.54 -13.64
CA TYR A 316 -18.19 0.83 -15.07
C TYR A 316 -18.86 -0.23 -15.93
N LYS A 317 -18.60 -1.50 -15.64
CA LYS A 317 -19.15 -2.62 -16.40
C LYS A 317 -20.68 -2.70 -16.26
N ARG A 318 -21.24 -2.36 -15.10
CA ARG A 318 -22.69 -2.25 -14.88
C ARG A 318 -23.28 -1.07 -15.65
N ALA A 319 -22.63 0.10 -15.62
CA ALA A 319 -23.04 1.26 -16.40
C ALA A 319 -23.05 0.95 -17.91
N ASP A 320 -22.02 0.25 -18.41
CA ASP A 320 -21.96 -0.21 -19.80
C ASP A 320 -23.13 -1.14 -20.13
N CYS A 321 -23.49 -2.06 -19.23
CA CYS A 321 -24.65 -2.95 -19.41
C CYS A 321 -25.98 -2.19 -19.41
N TYR A 322 -26.17 -1.24 -18.49
CA TYR A 322 -27.35 -0.38 -18.46
C TYR A 322 -27.48 0.43 -19.74
N PHE A 323 -26.37 0.99 -20.21
CA PHE A 323 -26.33 1.77 -21.45
C PHE A 323 -26.63 0.89 -22.67
N ALA A 324 -26.08 -0.33 -22.73
CA ALA A 324 -26.38 -1.30 -23.79
C ALA A 324 -27.86 -1.73 -23.83
N LEU A 325 -28.55 -1.71 -22.69
CA LEU A 325 -29.99 -1.95 -22.58
C LEU A 325 -30.85 -0.67 -22.77
N ASN A 326 -30.24 0.46 -23.12
CA ASN A 326 -30.88 1.77 -23.23
C ASN A 326 -31.52 2.27 -21.92
N ILE A 327 -31.06 1.78 -20.77
CA ILE A 327 -31.47 2.22 -19.43
C ILE A 327 -30.55 3.36 -19.00
N VAL A 328 -30.61 4.47 -19.73
CA VAL A 328 -29.64 5.59 -19.63
C VAL A 328 -29.59 6.19 -18.24
N LYS A 329 -30.74 6.34 -17.56
CA LYS A 329 -30.80 6.89 -16.19
C LYS A 329 -29.89 6.15 -15.20
N ASN A 330 -29.86 4.81 -15.27
CA ASN A 330 -29.06 4.00 -14.36
C ASN A 330 -27.58 4.05 -14.72
N ALA A 331 -27.24 4.04 -16.02
CA ALA A 331 -25.87 4.26 -16.48
C ALA A 331 -25.34 5.63 -16.02
N CYS A 332 -26.16 6.68 -16.13
CA CYS A 332 -25.85 8.02 -15.66
C CYS A 332 -25.65 8.09 -14.14
N SER A 333 -26.42 7.33 -13.37
CA SER A 333 -26.23 7.23 -11.91
C SER A 333 -24.86 6.64 -11.57
N ASP A 334 -24.50 5.53 -12.23
CA ASP A 334 -23.20 4.87 -12.00
C ASP A 334 -22.03 5.77 -12.44
N TRP A 335 -22.12 6.44 -13.60
CA TRP A 335 -21.09 7.39 -14.04
C TRP A 335 -21.00 8.64 -13.17
N SER A 336 -22.12 9.19 -12.68
CA SER A 336 -22.10 10.32 -11.75
C SER A 336 -21.42 9.94 -10.44
N TYR A 337 -21.73 8.76 -9.89
CA TYR A 337 -21.08 8.24 -8.70
C TYR A 337 -19.58 8.07 -8.90
N LEU A 338 -19.16 7.41 -9.99
CA LEU A 338 -17.75 7.26 -10.36
C LEU A 338 -17.04 8.62 -10.56
N SER A 339 -17.72 9.59 -11.17
CA SER A 339 -17.18 10.94 -11.35
C SER A 339 -16.94 11.66 -10.01
N LYS A 340 -17.85 11.53 -9.04
CA LYS A 340 -17.65 12.05 -7.67
C LYS A 340 -16.45 11.41 -6.96
N LEU A 341 -16.16 10.16 -7.29
CA LEU A 341 -14.97 9.43 -6.84
C LEU A 341 -13.68 9.80 -7.60
N GLY A 342 -13.73 10.82 -8.47
CA GLY A 342 -12.57 11.32 -9.19
C GLY A 342 -12.18 10.53 -10.44
N GLN A 343 -13.08 9.68 -10.96
CA GLN A 343 -12.82 8.89 -12.16
C GLN A 343 -13.06 9.70 -13.45
N LYS A 344 -12.01 9.93 -14.24
CA LYS A 344 -12.04 10.86 -15.39
C LYS A 344 -12.80 10.33 -16.59
N ARG A 345 -12.68 9.03 -16.88
CA ARG A 345 -13.52 8.38 -17.91
C ARG A 345 -15.01 8.51 -17.61
N ALA A 346 -15.43 8.32 -16.37
CA ALA A 346 -16.84 8.45 -15.97
C ALA A 346 -17.37 9.88 -16.09
N GLU A 347 -16.56 10.88 -15.72
CA GLU A 347 -16.88 12.31 -15.92
C GLU A 347 -17.18 12.60 -17.40
N GLY A 348 -16.31 12.15 -18.31
CA GLY A 348 -16.53 12.31 -19.75
C GLY A 348 -17.78 11.59 -20.28
N LEU A 349 -18.04 10.36 -19.81
CA LEU A 349 -19.23 9.59 -20.18
C LEU A 349 -20.52 10.23 -19.66
N PHE A 350 -20.50 10.76 -18.43
CA PHE A 350 -21.63 11.46 -17.82
C PHE A 350 -21.96 12.74 -18.59
N ILE A 351 -20.97 13.61 -18.85
CA ILE A 351 -21.17 14.85 -19.60
C ILE A 351 -21.73 14.55 -21.00
N LYS A 352 -21.14 13.58 -21.71
CA LYS A 352 -21.52 13.26 -23.09
C LYS A 352 -22.94 12.70 -23.23
N ASN A 353 -23.35 11.83 -22.32
CA ASN A 353 -24.55 11.00 -22.48
C ASN A 353 -25.70 11.38 -21.54
N CYS A 354 -25.46 12.17 -20.49
CA CYS A 354 -26.43 12.45 -19.44
C CYS A 354 -26.77 13.94 -19.29
N LEU A 355 -25.90 14.85 -19.76
CA LEU A 355 -26.08 16.30 -19.70
C LEU A 355 -26.48 16.92 -21.04
N ARG A 356 -27.13 16.15 -21.91
CA ARG A 356 -27.69 16.64 -23.18
C ARG A 356 -29.07 17.21 -23.01
#